data_AF-A0A1G0X8M4-F1
#
_entry.id   AF-A0A1G0X8M4-F1
#
_cell.length_a   1.000
_cell.length_b   1.000
_cell.length_c   1.000
_cell.angle_alpha   90.00
_cell.angle_beta   90.00
_cell.angle_gamma   90.00
#
_symmetry.space_group_name_H-M   'P 1'
#
loop_
_entity.id
_entity.type
_entity.pdbx_description
1 polymer ?
#
loop_
_entity_poly.entity_id
_entity_poly.type
_entity_poly.pdbx_seq_one_letter_code
_entity_poly.pdbx_strand_id
1 'polypeptide(L)' 'MIQYLLESTNYNLKNIADLSNSSIQNIRSIYFDDLMPSNFFSELQLVRLYHIILEVNVGKTSCTQCGAKTKATID' A
#
# COMPACT_ATOMS: atom_id res chain seq x y z
N MET A 1 -6.76 7.42 1.64
CA MET A 1 -6.16 6.07 1.86
C MET A 1 -6.35 5.15 0.66
N ILE A 2 -7.60 4.84 0.26
CA ILE A 2 -7.87 3.92 -0.86
C ILE A 2 -7.20 4.37 -2.15
N GLN A 3 -7.29 5.67 -2.49
CA GLN A 3 -6.65 6.21 -3.68
C GLN A 3 -5.13 5.94 -3.72
N TYR A 4 -4.41 6.22 -2.62
CA TYR A 4 -2.98 5.90 -2.54
C TYR A 4 -2.70 4.41 -2.70
N LEU A 5 -3.53 3.53 -2.13
CA LEU A 5 -3.38 2.08 -2.33
C LEU A 5 -3.53 1.70 -3.81
N LEU A 6 -4.47 2.31 -4.53
CA LEU A 6 -4.63 2.09 -5.98
C LEU A 6 -3.45 2.61 -6.78
N GLU A 7 -2.92 3.78 -6.44
CA GLU A 7 -1.84 4.43 -7.20
C GLU A 7 -0.46 3.84 -6.91
N SER A 8 -0.23 3.37 -5.69
CA SER A 8 1.09 2.89 -5.24
C SER A 8 1.26 1.37 -5.29
N THR A 9 0.23 0.64 -5.72
CA THR A 9 0.23 -0.82 -5.86
C THR A 9 -0.53 -1.23 -7.13
N ASN A 10 -0.56 -2.54 -7.44
CA ASN A 10 -1.43 -3.08 -8.50
C ASN A 10 -2.77 -3.59 -7.94
N TYR A 11 -3.19 -3.08 -6.77
CA TYR A 11 -4.45 -3.47 -6.16
C TYR A 11 -5.62 -2.78 -6.85
N ASN A 12 -6.73 -3.51 -6.98
CA ASN A 12 -8.03 -2.95 -7.29
C ASN A 12 -8.88 -2.91 -6.02
N LEU A 13 -10.09 -2.32 -6.10
CA LEU A 13 -10.98 -2.20 -4.94
C LEU A 13 -11.34 -3.57 -4.31
N LYS A 14 -11.40 -4.65 -5.10
CA LYS A 14 -11.65 -6.01 -4.58
C LYS A 14 -10.47 -6.51 -3.76
N ASN A 15 -9.25 -6.34 -4.25
CA ASN A 15 -8.04 -6.70 -3.50
C ASN A 15 -7.98 -5.95 -2.17
N ILE A 16 -8.31 -4.65 -2.17
CA ILE A 16 -8.33 -3.83 -0.95
C ILE A 16 -9.41 -4.32 0.02
N ALA A 17 -10.61 -4.66 -0.47
CA ALA A 17 -11.68 -5.22 0.35
C ALA A 17 -11.25 -6.53 1.03
N ASP A 18 -10.70 -7.46 0.23
CA ASP A 18 -10.24 -8.76 0.71
C ASP A 18 -9.11 -8.61 1.75
N LEU A 19 -8.13 -7.71 1.53
CA LEU A 19 -6.98 -7.49 2.42
C LEU A 19 -7.32 -6.69 3.68
N SER A 20 -8.34 -5.83 3.64
CA SER A 20 -8.80 -5.05 4.81
C SER A 20 -9.93 -5.74 5.58
N ASN A 21 -10.30 -6.96 5.19
CA ASN A 21 -11.44 -7.69 5.77
C ASN A 21 -12.72 -6.81 5.81
N SER A 22 -12.97 -6.12 4.70
CA SER A 22 -14.08 -5.21 4.51
C SER A 22 -14.89 -5.63 3.28
N SER A 23 -16.16 -5.26 3.22
CA SER A 23 -16.97 -5.56 2.04
C SER A 23 -16.55 -4.66 0.86
N ILE A 24 -16.68 -5.17 -0.37
CA ILE A 24 -16.45 -4.37 -1.57
C ILE A 24 -17.39 -3.14 -1.63
N GLN A 25 -18.57 -3.23 -1.01
CA GLN A 25 -19.52 -2.13 -0.89
C GLN A 25 -18.97 -1.03 0.03
N ASN A 26 -18.43 -1.39 1.19
CA ASN A 26 -17.81 -0.43 2.11
C ASN A 26 -16.63 0.27 1.44
N ILE A 27 -15.75 -0.47 0.76
CA ILE A 27 -14.63 0.11 0.02
C ILE A 27 -15.11 1.07 -1.07
N ARG A 28 -16.19 0.73 -1.79
CA ARG A 28 -16.79 1.63 -2.78
C ARG A 28 -17.37 2.89 -2.16
N SER A 29 -18.11 2.78 -1.05
CA SER A 29 -18.68 3.96 -0.37
C SER A 29 -17.63 4.90 0.17
N ILE A 30 -16.52 4.37 0.71
CA ILE A 30 -15.40 5.22 1.12
C ILE A 30 -14.76 5.91 -0.08
N TYR A 31 -14.62 5.21 -1.21
CA TYR A 31 -13.88 5.72 -2.37
C TYR A 31 -14.69 6.68 -3.24
N PHE A 32 -15.99 6.43 -3.45
CA PHE A 32 -16.84 7.22 -4.33
C PHE A 32 -17.68 8.25 -3.58
N ASP A 33 -18.08 7.94 -2.35
CA ASP A 33 -19.06 8.74 -1.60
C ASP A 33 -18.45 9.43 -0.35
N ASP A 34 -17.15 9.28 -0.11
CA ASP A 34 -16.42 9.73 1.09
C ASP A 34 -17.09 9.28 2.42
N LEU A 35 -17.86 8.19 2.37
CA LEU A 35 -18.61 7.65 3.49
C LEU A 35 -17.78 6.59 4.22
N MET A 36 -17.30 6.93 5.41
CA MET A 36 -16.69 5.95 6.31
C MET A 36 -17.76 4.97 6.85
N PRO A 37 -17.56 3.65 6.74
CA PRO A 37 -18.46 2.68 7.34
C PRO A 37 -18.39 2.78 8.87
N SER A 38 -19.52 2.58 9.54
CA SER A 38 -19.63 2.63 11.01
C SER A 38 -18.90 1.49 11.74
N ASN A 39 -18.27 0.57 11.00
CA ASN A 39 -17.54 -0.56 11.56
C ASN A 39 -16.07 -0.20 11.78
N PHE A 40 -15.75 0.12 13.04
CA PHE A 40 -14.39 0.43 13.49
C PHE A 40 -13.35 -0.64 13.16
N PHE A 41 -13.72 -1.93 13.16
CA PHE A 41 -12.75 -3.00 12.88
C PHE A 41 -12.25 -2.95 11.43
N SER A 42 -13.16 -2.76 10.46
CA SER A 42 -12.80 -2.64 9.05
C SER A 42 -12.00 -1.38 8.77
N GLU A 43 -12.31 -0.27 9.45
CA GLU A 43 -11.52 0.96 9.39
C GLU A 43 -10.08 0.72 9.87
N LEU A 44 -9.91 0.10 11.05
CA LEU A 44 -8.60 -0.20 11.61
C LEU A 44 -7.76 -1.09 10.68
N GLN A 45 -8.37 -2.12 10.08
CA GLN A 45 -7.68 -3.00 9.13
C GLN A 45 -7.26 -2.26 7.86
N LEU A 46 -8.11 -1.35 7.35
CA LEU A 46 -7.77 -0.53 6.19
C LEU A 46 -6.62 0.45 6.49
N VAL A 47 -6.61 1.06 7.67
CA VAL A 47 -5.51 1.92 8.14
C VAL A 47 -4.21 1.12 8.26
N ARG A 48 -4.27 -0.09 8.84
CA ARG A 48 -3.11 -0.98 8.93
C ARG A 48 -2.54 -1.35 7.56
N LEU A 49 -3.41 -1.72 6.62
CA LEU A 49 -3.00 -2.00 5.24
C LEU A 49 -2.29 -0.80 4.61
N TYR A 50 -2.85 0.40 4.78
CA TYR A 50 -2.24 1.64 4.30
C TYR A 50 -0.85 1.88 4.90
N HIS A 51 -0.68 1.71 6.21
CA HIS A 51 0.61 1.85 6.88
C HIS A 51 1.67 0.86 6.38
N ILE A 52 1.31 -0.42 6.23
CA ILE A 52 2.24 -1.45 5.70
C ILE A 52 2.74 -1.05 4.31
N ILE A 53 1.85 -0.59 3.42
CA ILE A 53 2.24 -0.18 2.08
C ILE A 53 3.09 1.10 2.10
N LEU A 54 2.81 2.05 3.00
CA LEU A 54 3.67 3.20 3.21
C LEU A 54 5.10 2.77 3.61
N GLU A 55 5.24 1.91 4.62
CA GLU A 55 6.55 1.44 5.09
C GLU A 55 7.33 0.72 3.98
N VAL A 56 6.65 -0.16 3.23
CA VAL A 56 7.25 -0.86 2.09
C VAL A 56 7.73 0.13 1.02
N ASN A 57 6.95 1.16 0.70
CA ASN A 57 7.31 2.12 -0.33
C ASN A 57 8.40 3.10 0.14
N VAL A 58 8.42 3.48 1.41
CA VAL A 58 9.52 4.24 2.00
C VAL A 58 10.81 3.41 1.98
N GLY A 59 10.76 2.13 2.36
CA GLY A 59 11.91 1.21 2.33
C GLY A 59 12.48 0.94 0.93
N LYS A 60 11.69 1.09 -0.15
CA LYS A 60 12.19 0.99 -1.53
C LYS A 60 13.14 2.13 -1.90
N THR A 61 13.06 3.29 -1.24
CA THR A 61 13.92 4.44 -1.55
C THR A 61 15.34 4.31 -0.99
N SER A 62 15.61 3.39 -0.06
CA SER A 62 16.93 3.24 0.57
C SER A 62 17.85 2.20 -0.10
N CYS A 63 17.36 1.40 -1.06
CA CYS A 63 18.18 0.42 -1.77
C CYS A 63 18.58 0.93 -3.16
N THR A 64 19.33 2.03 -3.20
CA THR A 64 20.11 2.45 -4.39
C THR A 64 21.56 2.61 -3.96
N GLN A 65 22.27 1.50 -3.81
CA GLN A 65 23.72 1.35 -4.05
C GLN A 65 24.20 -0.03 -3.55
N CYS A 66 24.18 -1.02 -4.44
CA CYS A 66 25.30 -1.94 -4.52
C CYS A 66 25.98 -1.63 -5.85
N GLY A 67 27.03 -0.82 -5.77
CA GLY A 67 27.84 -0.38 -6.91
C GLY A 67 28.36 -1.57 -7.70
N ALA A 68 28.20 -1.48 -9.01
CA ALA A 68 28.68 -2.44 -9.98
C ALA A 68 30.21 -2.37 -10.16
N LYS A 69 30.84 -3.55 -10.16
CA LYS A 69 32.01 -3.99 -10.96
C LYS A 69 33.41 -3.39 -10.66
N THR A 70 34.19 -4.24 -9.99
CA THR A 70 35.53 -4.76 -10.36
C THR A 70 36.42 -3.93 -11.28
N LYS A 71 37.56 -3.44 -10.75
CA LYS A 71 38.90 -3.55 -11.38
C LYS A 71 39.99 -3.22 -10.34
N ALA A 72 40.71 -4.25 -9.88
CA ALA A 72 42.02 -4.08 -9.23
C ALA A 72 43.04 -4.78 -10.12
N THR A 73 43.79 -4.00 -10.88
CA THR A 73 45.02 -4.39 -11.58
C THR A 73 45.82 -3.11 -11.74
N ILE A 74 47.16 -3.25 -11.70
CA ILE A 74 48.23 -2.29 -12.07
C ILE A 74 48.78 -1.59 -10.80
N ASP A 75 50.01 -1.77 -10.30
CA ASP A 75 51.23 -2.53 -10.67
C ASP A 75 52.04 -2.85 -9.40
#